data_AF-A0A8J8ABH9-F1
#
_entry.id   AF-A0A8J8ABH9-F1
#
_cell.length_a   1.000
_cell.length_b   1.000
_cell.length_c   1.000
_cell.angle_alpha   90.00
_cell.angle_beta   90.00
_cell.angle_gamma   90.00
#
_symmetry.space_group_name_H-M   'P 1'
#
loop_
_entity.id
_entity.type
_entity.pdbx_description
1 polymer ?
#
loop_
_entity_poly.entity_id
_entity_poly.type
_entity_poly.pdbx_seq_one_letter_code
_entity_poly.pdbx_strand_id
1 'polypeptide(L)'
;MTFKDPPLQKILKSTEFMKQAAFFTSLCVGRFFFPHSEIDGAFSSQFYQLLTAYFIITLGIVFSYELLHDLFPARRDEFSRATQKEKWELRLLISGYFAFLLATPRDEKLTLIIAWIFGIMSAYIFTKIRMREFQ
;
A
#
# COMPACT_ATOMS: atom_id res chain seq x y z
N MET A 1 5.58 23.41 13.87
CA MET A 1 4.68 22.41 14.48
C MET A 1 5.49 21.14 14.67
N THR A 2 5.69 20.70 15.91
CA THR A 2 6.41 19.46 16.23
C THR A 2 5.39 18.34 16.32
N PHE A 3 5.53 17.33 15.47
CA PHE A 3 4.68 16.15 15.52
C PHE A 3 5.30 15.11 16.43
N LYS A 4 4.52 14.55 17.36
CA LYS A 4 4.96 13.42 18.18
C LYS A 4 4.40 12.12 17.63
N ASP A 5 5.30 11.23 17.21
CA ASP A 5 4.91 9.92 16.73
C ASP A 5 4.40 9.03 17.86
N PRO A 6 3.33 8.25 17.62
CA PRO A 6 2.85 7.27 18.59
C PRO A 6 3.85 6.12 18.72
N PRO A 7 3.96 5.50 19.92
CA PRO A 7 4.84 4.35 20.11
C PRO A 7 4.38 3.15 19.27
N LEU A 8 5.34 2.39 18.73
CA LEU A 8 5.11 1.25 17.83
C LEU A 8 4.01 0.30 18.34
N GLN A 9 4.07 -0.10 19.61
CA GLN A 9 3.09 -1.02 20.19
C GLN A 9 1.66 -0.45 20.21
N LYS A 10 1.50 0.88 20.35
CA LYS A 10 0.18 1.54 20.31
C LYS A 10 -0.39 1.50 18.89
N ILE A 11 0.46 1.62 17.86
CA ILE A 11 0.06 1.52 16.45
C ILE A 11 -0.39 0.08 16.15
N LEU A 12 0.45 -0.91 16.46
CA LEU A 12 0.19 -2.33 16.12
C LEU A 12 -1.03 -2.91 16.85
N LYS A 13 -1.38 -2.40 18.03
CA LYS A 13 -2.57 -2.80 18.77
C LYS A 13 -3.82 -1.98 18.44
N SER A 14 -3.69 -0.96 17.60
CA SER A 14 -4.83 -0.10 17.25
C SER A 14 -5.82 -0.83 16.35
N THR A 15 -7.10 -0.54 16.53
CA THR A 15 -8.18 -1.08 15.69
C THR A 15 -8.04 -0.62 14.24
N GLU A 16 -7.50 0.57 14.00
CA GLU A 16 -7.28 1.10 12.65
C GLU A 16 -6.20 0.31 11.90
N PHE A 17 -5.05 0.02 12.54
CA PHE A 17 -4.04 -0.84 11.95
C PHE A 17 -4.60 -2.23 11.65
N MET A 18 -5.31 -2.85 12.60
CA MET A 18 -5.88 -4.18 12.41
C MET A 18 -6.87 -4.23 11.25
N LYS A 19 -7.71 -3.18 11.08
CA LYS A 19 -8.63 -3.07 9.93
C LYS A 19 -7.89 -2.95 8.60
N GLN A 20 -6.89 -2.07 8.52
CA GLN A 20 -6.12 -1.88 7.29
C GLN A 20 -5.30 -3.13 6.93
N ALA A 21 -4.66 -3.75 7.92
CA ALA A 21 -3.93 -5.00 7.75
C ALA A 21 -4.86 -6.13 7.30
N ALA A 22 -6.05 -6.25 7.90
CA ALA A 22 -7.05 -7.24 7.49
C ALA A 22 -7.55 -6.99 6.06
N PHE A 23 -7.76 -5.73 5.67
CA PHE A 23 -8.16 -5.37 4.31
C PHE A 23 -7.11 -5.81 3.28
N PHE A 24 -5.85 -5.41 3.45
CA PHE A 24 -4.77 -5.81 2.55
C PHE A 24 -4.55 -7.32 2.51
N THR A 25 -4.67 -7.98 3.67
CA THR A 25 -4.56 -9.44 3.77
C THR A 25 -5.70 -10.14 3.03
N SER A 26 -6.93 -9.66 3.18
CA SER A 26 -8.11 -10.25 2.52
C SER A 26 -7.99 -10.18 1.00
N LEU A 27 -7.47 -9.07 0.46
CA LEU A 27 -7.19 -8.93 -0.97
C LEU A 27 -6.11 -9.92 -1.43
N CYS A 28 -5.02 -10.10 -0.68
CA CYS A 28 -4.00 -11.11 -1.00
C CYS A 28 -4.57 -12.53 -0.98
N VAL A 29 -5.43 -12.86 0.00
CA VAL A 29 -6.11 -14.15 0.07
C VAL A 29 -7.03 -14.35 -1.13
N GLY A 30 -7.82 -13.33 -1.49
CA GLY A 30 -8.65 -13.37 -2.69
C GLY A 30 -7.81 -13.65 -3.94
N ARG A 31 -6.69 -12.95 -4.10
CA ARG A 31 -5.80 -13.15 -5.24
C ARG A 31 -5.10 -14.51 -5.25
N PHE A 32 -4.85 -15.11 -4.09
CA PHE A 32 -4.29 -16.47 -4.01
C PHE A 32 -5.22 -17.51 -4.66
N PHE A 33 -6.53 -17.35 -4.47
CA PHE A 33 -7.54 -18.21 -5.09
C PHE A 33 -7.81 -17.84 -6.55
N PHE A 34 -7.66 -16.56 -6.89
CA PHE A 34 -7.88 -16.05 -8.24
C PHE A 34 -6.62 -15.35 -8.76
N PRO A 35 -5.56 -16.09 -9.13
CA PRO A 35 -4.32 -15.50 -9.65
C PRO A 35 -4.53 -14.93 -11.07
N HIS A 36 -3.49 -14.31 -11.64
CA HIS A 36 -3.54 -13.82 -13.01
C HIS A 36 -3.63 -15.01 -13.98
N SER A 37 -4.59 -14.97 -14.91
CA SER A 37 -4.86 -16.08 -15.84
C SER A 37 -3.75 -16.29 -16.87
N GLU A 38 -3.07 -15.20 -17.24
CA GLU A 38 -2.09 -15.17 -18.34
C GLU A 38 -0.62 -15.23 -17.88
N ILE A 39 -0.36 -15.23 -16.56
CA ILE A 39 1.02 -15.28 -16.03
C ILE A 39 1.21 -16.62 -15.35
N ASP A 40 1.94 -17.53 -15.98
CA ASP A 40 2.18 -18.86 -15.40
C ASP A 40 3.22 -18.78 -14.26
N GLY A 41 4.35 -18.09 -14.48
CA GLY A 41 5.46 -17.98 -13.51
C GLY A 41 6.08 -16.58 -13.38
N ALA A 42 6.76 -16.32 -12.26
CA ALA A 42 7.40 -15.05 -11.89
C ALA A 42 8.74 -14.81 -12.58
N PHE A 43 9.35 -15.84 -13.17
CA PHE A 43 10.59 -15.70 -13.96
C PHE A 43 10.34 -15.37 -15.44
N SER A 44 9.10 -15.11 -15.83
CA SER A 44 8.73 -14.74 -17.19
C SER A 44 8.94 -13.25 -17.46
N SER A 45 9.29 -12.90 -18.70
CA SER A 45 9.35 -11.49 -19.13
C SER A 45 7.99 -10.80 -19.01
N GLN A 46 6.90 -11.54 -19.26
CA GLN A 46 5.53 -11.06 -19.11
C GLN A 46 5.21 -10.64 -17.68
N PHE A 47 5.64 -11.42 -16.68
CA PHE A 47 5.48 -11.05 -15.28
C PHE A 47 6.12 -9.69 -14.98
N TYR A 48 7.39 -9.49 -15.36
CA TYR A 48 8.08 -8.22 -15.10
C TYR A 48 7.45 -7.05 -15.86
N GLN A 49 7.02 -7.25 -17.11
CA GLN A 49 6.33 -6.22 -17.89
C GLN A 49 5.03 -5.78 -17.22
N LEU A 50 4.19 -6.74 -16.81
CA LEU A 50 2.93 -6.45 -16.12
C LEU A 50 3.16 -5.86 -14.73
N LEU A 51 4.13 -6.37 -13.98
CA LEU A 51 4.53 -5.82 -12.68
C LEU A 51 4.92 -4.34 -12.82
N THR A 52 5.77 -3.99 -13.78
CA THR A 52 6.18 -2.61 -14.04
C THR A 52 5.00 -1.76 -14.52
N ALA A 53 4.15 -2.28 -15.41
CA ALA A 53 2.97 -1.56 -15.89
C ALA A 53 2.00 -1.23 -14.73
N TYR A 54 1.65 -2.22 -13.92
CA TYR A 54 0.79 -2.02 -12.75
C TYR A 54 1.42 -1.08 -11.72
N PHE A 55 2.75 -1.13 -11.55
CA PHE A 55 3.45 -0.20 -10.67
C PHE A 55 3.32 1.25 -11.15
N ILE A 56 3.60 1.52 -12.43
CA ILE A 56 3.53 2.88 -13.00
C ILE A 56 2.09 3.41 -12.98
N ILE A 57 1.12 2.58 -13.35
CA ILE A 57 -0.31 2.94 -13.34
C ILE A 57 -0.73 3.29 -11.91
N THR A 58 -0.43 2.43 -10.93
CA THR A 58 -0.79 2.67 -9.54
C THR A 58 -0.10 3.92 -9.00
N LEU A 59 1.18 4.13 -9.33
CA LEU A 59 1.91 5.32 -8.91
C LEU A 59 1.25 6.60 -9.46
N GLY A 60 0.85 6.59 -10.73
CA GLY A 60 0.10 7.69 -11.35
C GLY A 60 -1.25 7.95 -10.67
N ILE A 61 -1.99 6.88 -10.33
CA ILE A 61 -3.27 7.00 -9.60
C ILE A 61 -3.07 7.59 -8.21
N VAL A 62 -2.10 7.10 -7.44
CA VAL A 62 -1.83 7.62 -6.09
C VAL A 62 -1.40 9.08 -6.16
N PHE A 63 -0.55 9.44 -7.12
CA PHE A 63 -0.15 10.83 -7.33
C PHE A 63 -1.33 11.73 -7.71
N SER A 64 -2.22 11.25 -8.57
CA SER A 64 -3.42 11.98 -8.98
C SER A 64 -4.40 12.14 -7.81
N TYR A 65 -4.58 11.11 -6.99
CA TYR A 65 -5.39 11.16 -5.77
C TYR A 65 -4.88 12.24 -4.81
N GLU A 66 -3.56 12.28 -4.58
CA GLU A 66 -2.94 13.29 -3.73
C GLU A 66 -3.13 14.71 -4.31
N LEU A 67 -2.93 14.90 -5.61
CA LEU A 67 -3.08 16.19 -6.25
C LEU A 67 -4.53 16.69 -6.19
N LEU A 68 -5.52 15.81 -6.38
CA LEU A 68 -6.93 16.15 -6.20
C LEU A 68 -7.24 16.50 -4.74
N HIS A 69 -6.65 15.78 -3.78
CA HIS A 69 -6.84 16.07 -2.37
C HIS A 69 -6.23 17.43 -1.97
N ASP A 70 -5.05 17.77 -2.49
CA ASP A 70 -4.41 19.07 -2.25
C ASP A 70 -5.23 20.24 -2.86
N LEU A 71 -5.97 19.99 -3.96
CA LEU A 71 -6.86 20.98 -4.59
C LEU A 71 -8.21 21.14 -3.88
N PHE A 72 -8.73 20.09 -3.25
CA PHE A 72 -10.00 20.08 -2.52
C PHE A 72 -9.80 19.65 -1.06
N PRO A 73 -9.12 20.45 -0.23
CA PRO A 73 -8.72 20.04 1.11
C PRO A 73 -9.96 19.81 1.99
N ALA A 74 -10.37 18.55 2.14
CA ALA A 74 -11.27 18.12 3.17
C ALA A 74 -10.52 18.10 4.52
N ARG A 75 -11.20 18.45 5.62
CA ARG A 75 -10.59 18.49 6.95
C ARG A 75 -10.04 17.10 7.34
N ARG A 76 -8.70 17.04 7.53
CA ARG A 76 -7.92 16.00 8.25
C ARG A 76 -7.69 14.68 7.49
N ASP A 77 -7.10 14.72 6.30
CA ASP A 77 -6.66 13.50 5.61
C ASP A 77 -5.17 13.15 5.89
N GLU A 78 -4.80 11.89 5.69
CA GLU A 78 -3.48 11.33 6.04
C GLU A 78 -2.34 12.02 5.29
N PHE A 79 -2.54 12.36 4.01
CA PHE A 79 -1.55 13.08 3.20
C PHE A 79 -1.25 14.49 3.70
N SER A 80 -2.22 15.16 4.33
CA SER A 80 -2.02 16.52 4.88
C SER A 80 -1.14 16.53 6.14
N ARG A 81 -1.05 15.39 6.85
CA ARG A 81 -0.25 15.22 8.08
C ARG A 81 1.07 14.48 7.83
N ALA A 82 1.22 13.90 6.66
CA ALA A 82 2.40 13.18 6.23
C ALA A 82 3.55 14.15 5.93
N THR A 83 4.75 13.81 6.37
CA THR A 83 5.97 14.45 5.88
C THR A 83 6.21 14.09 4.42
N GLN A 84 7.04 14.86 3.71
CA GLN A 84 7.37 14.57 2.31
C GLN A 84 7.97 13.16 2.12
N LYS A 85 8.75 12.70 3.09
CA LYS A 85 9.29 11.33 3.11
C LYS A 85 8.18 10.29 3.20
N GLU A 86 7.23 10.48 4.11
CA GLU A 86 6.11 9.56 4.33
C GLU A 86 5.16 9.52 3.13
N LYS A 87 4.95 10.65 2.45
CA LYS A 87 4.19 10.70 1.19
C LYS A 87 4.84 9.80 0.13
N TRP A 88 6.16 9.89 -0.04
CA TRP A 88 6.90 9.01 -0.95
C TRP A 88 6.87 7.55 -0.53
N GLU A 89 7.02 7.26 0.77
CA GLU A 89 6.89 5.90 1.29
C GLU A 89 5.52 5.30 0.97
N LEU A 90 4.43 6.03 1.22
CA LEU A 90 3.07 5.59 0.88
C LEU A 90 2.90 5.35 -0.62
N ARG A 91 3.39 6.27 -1.47
CA ARG A 91 3.34 6.09 -2.94
C ARG A 91 4.01 4.81 -3.37
N LEU A 92 5.24 4.55 -2.91
CA LEU A 92 6.01 3.38 -3.29
C LEU A 92 5.41 2.09 -2.73
N LEU A 93 4.96 2.09 -1.48
CA LEU A 93 4.40 0.90 -0.85
C LEU A 93 3.05 0.50 -1.45
N ILE A 94 2.16 1.47 -1.70
CA ILE A 94 0.85 1.19 -2.35
C ILE A 94 1.08 0.71 -3.78
N SER A 95 1.99 1.35 -4.51
CA SER A 95 2.32 0.93 -5.88
C SER A 95 2.94 -0.47 -5.92
N GLY A 96 3.85 -0.78 -4.99
CA GLY A 96 4.42 -2.12 -4.82
C GLY A 96 3.35 -3.15 -4.45
N TYR A 97 2.46 -2.81 -3.51
CA TYR A 97 1.35 -3.66 -3.10
C TYR A 97 0.49 -4.08 -4.29
N PHE A 98 -0.06 -3.11 -5.03
CA PHE A 98 -0.95 -3.41 -6.14
C PHE A 98 -0.21 -4.03 -7.33
N ALA A 99 1.05 -3.67 -7.59
CA ALA A 99 1.85 -4.31 -8.63
C ALA A 99 1.97 -5.82 -8.40
N PHE A 100 2.42 -6.24 -7.22
CA PHE A 100 2.59 -7.67 -6.90
C PHE A 100 1.25 -8.39 -6.72
N LEU A 101 0.23 -7.72 -6.17
CA LEU A 101 -1.11 -8.27 -6.07
C LEU A 101 -1.69 -8.55 -7.46
N LEU A 102 -1.66 -7.57 -8.36
CA LEU A 102 -2.25 -7.72 -9.68
C LEU A 102 -1.43 -8.66 -10.56
N ALA A 103 -0.10 -8.61 -10.50
CA ALA A 103 0.78 -9.48 -11.29
C ALA A 103 0.98 -10.90 -10.70
N THR A 104 0.21 -11.31 -9.68
CA THR A 104 0.38 -12.64 -9.06
C THR A 104 0.29 -13.78 -10.09
N PRO A 105 1.37 -14.55 -10.30
CA PRO A 105 1.37 -15.70 -11.21
C PRO A 105 0.50 -16.85 -10.72
N ARG A 106 0.07 -17.69 -11.65
CA ARG A 106 -0.75 -18.87 -11.38
C ARG A 106 -0.02 -19.92 -10.56
N ASP A 107 1.23 -20.24 -10.94
CA ASP A 107 1.99 -21.32 -10.33
C ASP A 107 2.81 -20.83 -9.13
N GLU A 108 3.35 -19.62 -9.21
CA GLU A 108 4.23 -19.02 -8.19
C GLU A 108 3.51 -17.99 -7.31
N LYS A 109 2.46 -18.45 -6.63
CA LYS A 109 1.60 -17.61 -5.77
C LYS A 109 2.32 -17.02 -4.56
N LEU A 110 3.51 -17.51 -4.21
CA LEU A 110 4.31 -16.99 -3.10
C LEU A 110 4.78 -15.55 -3.33
N THR A 111 4.75 -15.06 -4.57
CA THR A 111 4.90 -13.62 -4.90
C THR A 111 3.91 -12.73 -4.11
N LEU A 112 2.75 -13.26 -3.70
CA LEU A 112 1.81 -12.56 -2.82
C LEU A 112 2.36 -12.22 -1.44
N ILE A 113 3.40 -12.91 -0.96
CA ILE A 113 4.06 -12.54 0.29
C ILE A 113 4.68 -11.16 0.16
N ILE A 114 5.26 -10.85 -1.01
CA ILE A 114 5.83 -9.53 -1.30
C ILE A 114 4.71 -8.48 -1.27
N ALA A 115 3.59 -8.74 -1.95
CA ALA A 115 2.41 -7.87 -1.89
C ALA A 115 1.96 -7.67 -0.43
N TRP A 116 1.81 -8.75 0.34
CA TRP A 116 1.36 -8.68 1.73
C TRP A 116 2.28 -7.81 2.59
N ILE A 117 3.60 -7.94 2.48
CA ILE A 117 4.57 -7.09 3.20
C ILE A 117 4.36 -5.61 2.86
N PHE A 118 4.22 -5.27 1.57
CA PHE A 118 3.92 -3.89 1.15
C PHE A 118 2.60 -3.37 1.75
N GLY A 119 1.58 -4.21 1.83
CA GLY A 119 0.29 -3.89 2.42
C GLY A 119 0.37 -3.63 3.93
N ILE A 120 1.06 -4.50 4.68
CA ILE A 120 1.26 -4.33 6.13
C ILE A 120 2.07 -3.07 6.44
N MET A 121 3.13 -2.80 5.67
CA MET A 121 3.92 -1.58 5.83
C MET A 121 3.10 -0.33 5.49
N SER A 122 2.26 -0.39 4.46
CA SER A 122 1.33 0.72 4.13
C SER A 122 0.36 0.97 5.29
N ALA A 123 -0.27 -0.08 5.81
CA ALA A 123 -1.19 0.01 6.95
C ALA A 123 -0.51 0.62 8.19
N TYR A 124 0.74 0.23 8.45
CA TYR A 124 1.52 0.81 9.53
C TYR A 124 1.73 2.32 9.34
N ILE A 125 2.18 2.75 8.17
CA ILE A 125 2.47 4.17 7.91
C ILE A 125 1.19 5.01 7.96
N PHE A 126 0.11 4.56 7.32
CA PHE A 126 -1.19 5.23 7.38
C PHE A 126 -1.66 5.41 8.83
N THR A 127 -1.63 4.33 9.60
CA THR A 127 -2.04 4.37 11.01
C THR A 127 -1.15 5.29 11.83
N LYS A 128 0.18 5.24 11.64
CA LYS A 128 1.15 6.11 12.30
C LYS A 128 0.82 7.59 12.07
N ILE A 129 0.60 7.98 10.82
CA ILE A 129 0.32 9.37 10.44
C ILE A 129 -1.03 9.84 11.02
N ARG A 130 -2.03 8.96 11.02
CA ARG A 130 -3.37 9.30 11.51
C ARG A 130 -3.43 9.46 13.03
N MET A 131 -2.70 8.62 13.76
CA MET A 131 -2.61 8.62 15.22
C MET A 131 -1.65 9.68 15.78
N ARG A 132 -0.94 10.40 14.91
CA ARG A 132 -0.02 11.48 15.29
C ARG A 132 -0.77 12.64 15.94
N GLU A 133 -0.30 13.04 17.12
CA GLU A 133 -0.87 14.16 17.89
C GLU A 133 -0.12 15.46 17.56
N PHE A 134 -0.86 16.58 17.51
CA PHE A 134 -0.27 17.92 17.40
C PHE A 134 0.28 18.32 18.78
N GLN A 135 1.54 18.75 18.84
CA GLN A 135 2.10 19.47 19.99
C GLN A 135 2.13 20.97 19.72
#